data_AF-A0A6B1KJ01-F1
#
_entry.id   AF-A0A6B1KJ01-F1
#
_cell.length_a   1.000
_cell.length_b   1.000
_cell.length_c   1.000
_cell.angle_alpha   90.00
_cell.angle_beta   90.00
_cell.angle_gamma   90.00
#
_symmetry.space_group_name_H-M   'P 1'
#
loop_
_entity.id
_entity.type
_entity.pdbx_description
1 polymer ?
#
loop_
_entity_poly.entity_id
_entity_poly.type
_entity_poly.pdbx_seq_one_letter_code
_entity_poly.pdbx_strand_id
1 'polypeptide(L)'
;MTGHNPRMNVTGHTRRPASIRDVATAAGVSYQTVSRVINGHPSVRPSTRERVLAAIDELGFRRNATALALASGRSRAVTVLTANTTHYGYASILQGIEEAARAASYAVGIGVLESAEDAAVAAEVQRAADAGGGIVVIAYDPAGVRALGAVPAGLPVVGVVETPATPPGGDRPWVWADDREAAYQATRHLLSLGHETVHYVAIPSSTRRTSARTGGWRQALKEAGAPEPRPVQSSWGPAGGHAAGLKLAKDPSVTAILCGNDDLALGVLRALHEAGRSVPGEISVAGFDDAPHSAFLTPSLTTVRLDFTGLGRSAFALLHGVLEESAPVAPHPVSVPELVVRESSGPPPADA
;
A
#
# COMPACT_ATOMS: atom_id res chain seq x y z
N MET A 1 58.10 -17.01 -32.42
CA MET A 1 57.41 -16.25 -31.35
C MET A 1 56.32 -17.13 -30.79
N THR A 2 56.61 -17.70 -29.62
CA THR A 2 55.85 -18.69 -28.88
C THR A 2 54.81 -18.01 -27.99
N GLY A 3 53.53 -18.28 -28.22
CA GLY A 3 52.42 -17.89 -27.34
C GLY A 3 51.82 -19.11 -26.66
N HIS A 4 52.51 -19.60 -25.63
CA HIS A 4 52.03 -20.66 -24.75
C HIS A 4 51.05 -20.02 -23.76
N ASN A 5 49.74 -20.31 -23.89
CA ASN A 5 48.74 -19.86 -22.92
C ASN A 5 48.55 -20.97 -21.87
N PRO A 6 49.03 -20.79 -20.63
CA PRO A 6 48.92 -21.83 -19.61
C PRO A 6 47.47 -21.90 -19.10
N ARG A 7 46.96 -23.13 -19.01
CA ARG A 7 45.68 -23.46 -18.39
C ARG A 7 45.69 -22.95 -16.94
N MET A 8 44.89 -21.92 -16.65
CA MET A 8 44.54 -21.57 -15.27
C MET A 8 43.51 -22.57 -14.75
N ASN A 9 43.96 -23.49 -13.89
CA ASN A 9 43.09 -24.25 -13.00
C ASN A 9 42.50 -23.30 -11.96
N VAL A 10 41.26 -22.86 -12.16
CA VAL A 10 40.45 -22.26 -11.09
C VAL A 10 39.59 -23.37 -10.50
N THR A 11 40.11 -24.05 -9.47
CA THR A 11 39.32 -24.91 -8.60
C THR A 11 38.47 -24.03 -7.68
N GLY A 12 37.29 -23.63 -8.18
CA GLY A 12 36.27 -22.97 -7.38
C GLY A 12 35.73 -23.90 -6.30
N HIS A 13 36.38 -23.92 -5.13
CA HIS A 13 35.78 -24.48 -3.93
C HIS A 13 34.62 -23.57 -3.53
N THR A 14 33.39 -24.02 -3.76
CA THR A 14 32.19 -23.47 -3.12
C THR A 14 32.34 -23.67 -1.61
N ARG A 15 32.93 -22.69 -0.91
CA ARG A 15 32.99 -22.70 0.56
C ARG A 15 31.55 -22.73 1.08
N ARG A 16 31.14 -23.87 1.64
CA ARG A 16 29.84 -24.03 2.28
C ARG A 16 29.73 -22.94 3.37
N PRO A 17 28.58 -22.23 3.47
CA PRO A 17 28.40 -21.23 4.50
C PRO A 17 28.72 -21.84 5.87
N ALA A 18 29.47 -21.09 6.70
CA ALA A 18 29.84 -21.53 8.04
C ALA A 18 28.56 -21.92 8.81
N SER A 19 28.61 -23.05 9.51
CA SER A 19 27.52 -23.54 10.34
C SER A 19 27.73 -23.17 11.80
N ILE A 20 26.66 -23.26 12.61
CA ILE A 20 26.76 -23.03 14.06
C ILE A 20 27.74 -23.99 14.76
N ARG A 21 28.01 -25.16 14.15
CA ARG A 21 28.99 -26.14 14.64
C ARG A 21 30.42 -25.71 14.35
N ASP A 22 30.65 -25.02 13.23
CA ASP A 22 31.96 -24.47 12.87
C ASP A 22 32.32 -23.34 13.84
N VAL A 23 31.36 -22.45 14.15
CA VAL A 23 31.50 -21.44 15.21
C VAL A 23 31.77 -22.06 16.58
N ALA A 24 31.07 -23.14 16.94
CA ALA A 24 31.26 -23.82 18.22
C ALA A 24 32.68 -24.40 18.33
N THR A 25 33.18 -24.97 17.23
CA THR A 25 34.54 -25.51 17.14
C THR A 25 35.58 -24.41 17.27
N ALA A 26 35.46 -23.32 16.50
CA ALA A 26 36.38 -22.19 16.54
C ALA A 26 36.39 -21.48 17.90
N ALA A 27 35.23 -21.34 18.54
CA ALA A 27 35.12 -20.72 19.86
C ALA A 27 35.45 -21.67 21.04
N GLY A 28 35.69 -22.96 20.79
CA GLY A 28 35.99 -23.97 21.80
C GLY A 28 34.84 -24.19 22.81
N VAL A 29 33.59 -24.22 22.34
CA VAL A 29 32.38 -24.39 23.16
C VAL A 29 31.39 -25.38 22.51
N SER A 30 30.34 -25.76 23.23
CA SER A 30 29.25 -26.54 22.64
C SER A 30 28.34 -25.69 21.74
N TYR A 31 27.70 -26.32 20.75
CA TYR A 31 26.73 -25.64 19.87
C TYR A 31 25.58 -24.97 20.67
N GLN A 32 25.18 -25.57 21.79
CA GLN A 32 24.15 -25.02 22.68
C GLN A 32 24.62 -23.72 23.33
N THR A 33 25.91 -23.61 23.66
CA THR A 33 26.51 -22.40 24.23
C THR A 33 26.57 -21.29 23.18
N VAL A 34 26.94 -21.62 21.92
CA VAL A 34 26.85 -20.68 20.80
C VAL A 34 25.42 -20.19 20.60
N SER A 35 24.44 -21.11 20.60
CA SER A 35 23.02 -20.75 20.50
C SER A 35 22.57 -19.80 21.62
N ARG A 36 22.98 -20.05 22.87
CA ARG A 36 22.70 -19.16 24.02
C ARG A 36 23.35 -17.79 23.88
N VAL A 37 24.58 -17.71 23.38
CA VAL A 37 25.26 -16.42 23.12
C VAL A 37 24.51 -15.61 22.07
N ILE A 38 24.20 -16.24 20.94
CA ILE A 38 23.50 -15.59 19.82
C ILE A 38 22.08 -15.15 20.24
N ASN A 39 21.40 -15.91 21.11
CA ASN A 39 20.09 -15.58 21.65
C ASN A 39 20.13 -14.65 22.89
N GLY A 40 21.29 -14.11 23.27
CA GLY A 40 21.38 -13.16 24.38
C GLY A 40 21.11 -13.75 25.78
N HIS A 41 21.18 -15.07 25.96
CA HIS A 41 20.83 -15.71 27.24
C HIS A 41 21.77 -15.26 28.38
N PRO A 42 21.26 -14.90 29.57
CA PRO A 42 22.05 -14.28 30.65
C PRO A 42 23.02 -15.24 31.33
N SER A 43 22.83 -16.56 31.19
CA SER A 43 23.66 -17.58 31.85
C SER A 43 25.05 -17.80 31.23
N VAL A 44 25.42 -17.05 30.17
CA VAL A 44 26.74 -17.18 29.54
C VAL A 44 27.72 -16.17 30.10
N ARG A 45 28.86 -16.65 30.60
CA ARG A 45 29.95 -15.81 31.11
C ARG A 45 30.44 -14.81 30.04
N PRO A 46 30.78 -13.57 30.42
CA PRO A 46 31.25 -12.55 29.46
C PRO A 46 32.42 -13.02 28.58
N SER A 47 33.42 -13.67 29.17
CA SER A 47 34.58 -14.18 28.42
C SER A 47 34.23 -15.27 27.39
N THR A 48 33.22 -16.08 27.66
CA THR A 48 32.70 -17.07 26.70
C THR A 48 31.90 -16.39 25.59
N ARG A 49 31.14 -15.34 25.92
CA ARG A 49 30.39 -14.54 24.94
C ARG A 49 31.34 -13.86 23.95
N GLU A 50 32.39 -13.21 24.44
CA GLU A 50 33.40 -12.54 23.60
C GLU A 50 34.07 -13.51 22.61
N ARG A 51 34.51 -14.67 23.09
CA ARG A 51 35.09 -15.73 22.23
C ARG A 51 34.15 -16.19 21.13
N VAL A 52 32.86 -16.37 21.44
CA VAL A 52 31.88 -16.79 20.45
C VAL A 52 31.61 -15.69 19.42
N LEU A 53 31.54 -14.42 19.85
CA LEU A 53 31.35 -13.29 18.94
C LEU A 53 32.54 -13.11 17.99
N ALA A 54 33.77 -13.26 18.50
CA ALA A 54 34.98 -13.22 17.67
C ALA A 54 35.00 -14.34 16.61
N ALA A 55 34.62 -15.57 16.99
CA ALA A 55 34.53 -16.69 16.05
C ALA A 55 33.40 -16.51 15.00
N ILE A 56 32.31 -15.83 15.35
CA ILE A 56 31.22 -15.50 14.41
C ILE A 56 31.73 -14.53 13.34
N ASP A 57 32.47 -13.49 13.76
CA ASP A 57 33.02 -12.47 12.89
C ASP A 57 34.09 -13.06 11.95
N GLU A 58 35.04 -13.82 12.50
CA GLU A 58 36.11 -14.47 11.75
C GLU A 58 35.58 -15.43 10.66
N LEU A 59 34.53 -16.19 10.98
CA LEU A 59 33.95 -17.16 10.05
C LEU A 59 32.89 -16.56 9.11
N GLY A 60 32.56 -15.27 9.27
CA GLY A 60 31.47 -14.62 8.53
C GLY A 60 30.12 -15.33 8.74
N PHE A 61 29.92 -15.95 9.91
CA PHE A 61 28.73 -16.74 10.19
C PHE A 61 27.49 -15.85 10.19
N ARG A 62 26.59 -16.07 9.23
CA ARG A 62 25.26 -15.44 9.21
C ARG A 62 24.21 -16.46 9.61
N ARG A 63 23.38 -16.07 10.56
CA ARG A 63 22.29 -16.92 11.04
C ARG A 63 21.26 -17.11 9.91
N ASN A 64 20.95 -18.36 9.59
CA ASN A 64 19.91 -18.66 8.61
C ASN A 64 18.53 -18.34 9.21
N ALA A 65 17.79 -17.40 8.58
CA ALA A 65 16.46 -16.98 9.01
C ALA A 65 15.45 -18.14 9.07
N THR A 66 15.54 -19.11 8.14
CA THR A 66 14.70 -20.31 8.12
C THR A 66 14.98 -21.22 9.32
N ALA A 67 16.24 -21.35 9.75
CA ALA A 67 16.62 -22.14 10.92
C ALA A 67 16.21 -21.45 12.25
N LEU A 68 16.14 -20.11 12.25
CA LEU A 68 15.63 -19.28 13.33
C LEU A 68 14.12 -19.44 13.51
N ALA A 69 13.36 -19.40 12.41
CA ALA A 69 11.92 -19.64 12.41
C ALA A 69 11.59 -21.05 12.90
N LEU A 70 12.36 -22.07 12.46
CA LEU A 70 12.23 -23.45 12.94
C LEU A 70 12.53 -23.61 14.44
N ALA A 71 13.55 -22.90 14.94
CA ALA A 71 13.99 -23.03 16.34
C ALA A 71 13.12 -22.24 17.33
N SER A 72 12.47 -21.16 16.89
CA SER A 72 11.58 -20.34 17.72
C SER A 72 10.10 -20.74 17.58
N GLY A 73 9.74 -21.54 16.57
CA GLY A 73 8.36 -21.89 16.25
C GLY A 73 7.53 -20.71 15.71
N ARG A 74 8.13 -19.51 15.55
CA ARG A 74 7.45 -18.30 15.09
C ARG A 74 8.20 -17.74 13.87
N SER A 75 7.51 -17.66 12.73
CA SER A 75 8.04 -16.99 11.54
C SER A 75 7.92 -15.47 11.72
N ARG A 76 9.06 -14.75 11.68
CA ARG A 76 9.09 -13.28 11.63
C ARG A 76 9.00 -12.80 10.19
N ALA A 77 7.89 -13.14 9.56
CA ALA A 77 7.60 -12.76 8.18
C ALA A 77 6.16 -12.26 8.06
N VAL A 78 5.96 -11.30 7.17
CA VAL A 78 4.64 -10.85 6.72
C VAL A 78 4.62 -10.89 5.20
N THR A 79 3.57 -11.49 4.63
CA THR A 79 3.30 -11.42 3.19
C THR A 79 2.19 -10.42 2.94
N VAL A 80 2.45 -9.43 2.10
CA VAL A 80 1.43 -8.46 1.64
C VAL A 80 0.86 -8.93 0.32
N LEU A 81 -0.44 -9.21 0.30
CA LEU A 81 -1.19 -9.51 -0.92
C LEU A 81 -1.76 -8.21 -1.50
N THR A 82 -1.47 -7.94 -2.77
CA THR A 82 -1.88 -6.70 -3.44
C THR A 82 -2.10 -6.91 -4.93
N ALA A 83 -3.10 -6.26 -5.54
CA ALA A 83 -3.28 -6.32 -7.00
C ALA A 83 -2.34 -5.38 -7.77
N ASN A 84 -1.70 -4.43 -7.08
CA ASN A 84 -0.83 -3.44 -7.72
C ASN A 84 0.27 -2.96 -6.76
N THR A 85 1.44 -2.62 -7.30
CA THR A 85 2.61 -2.15 -6.54
C THR A 85 3.09 -0.77 -6.95
N THR A 86 2.47 -0.16 -7.96
CA THR A 86 2.93 1.08 -8.61
C THR A 86 1.99 2.26 -8.40
N HIS A 87 0.68 2.02 -8.28
CA HIS A 87 -0.29 3.06 -7.95
C HIS A 87 0.06 3.69 -6.60
N TYR A 88 0.04 5.03 -6.53
CA TYR A 88 0.58 5.78 -5.39
C TYR A 88 -0.01 5.34 -4.03
N GLY A 89 -1.33 5.16 -3.93
CA GLY A 89 -1.96 4.67 -2.70
C GLY A 89 -1.46 3.29 -2.27
N TYR A 90 -1.36 2.33 -3.21
CA TYR A 90 -0.85 0.99 -2.95
C TYR A 90 0.62 0.99 -2.54
N ALA A 91 1.47 1.72 -3.27
CA ALA A 91 2.89 1.85 -2.99
C ALA A 91 3.14 2.49 -1.61
N SER A 92 2.35 3.50 -1.25
CA SER A 92 2.45 4.19 0.04
C SER A 92 2.02 3.30 1.21
N ILE A 93 0.97 2.49 1.04
CA ILE A 93 0.56 1.47 2.02
C ILE A 93 1.68 0.43 2.19
N LEU A 94 2.24 -0.09 1.08
CA LEU A 94 3.35 -1.04 1.10
C LEU A 94 4.57 -0.46 1.83
N GLN A 95 4.91 0.79 1.58
CA GLN A 95 5.97 1.50 2.30
C GLN A 95 5.68 1.55 3.80
N GLY A 96 4.48 1.92 4.21
CA GLY A 96 4.09 1.97 5.63
C GLY A 96 4.20 0.62 6.33
N ILE A 97 3.80 -0.46 5.63
CA ILE A 97 3.94 -1.84 6.13
C ILE A 97 5.42 -2.20 6.25
N GLU A 98 6.23 -1.93 5.22
CA GLU A 98 7.67 -2.19 5.23
C GLU A 98 8.37 -1.49 6.38
N GLU A 99 8.13 -0.19 6.56
CA GLU A 99 8.80 0.62 7.57
C GLU A 99 8.51 0.08 8.98
N ALA A 100 7.25 -0.25 9.27
CA ALA A 100 6.83 -0.78 10.56
C ALA A 100 7.34 -2.21 10.78
N ALA A 101 7.27 -3.06 9.75
CA ALA A 101 7.77 -4.44 9.80
C ALA A 101 9.28 -4.50 10.03
N ARG A 102 10.05 -3.68 9.29
CA ARG A 102 11.49 -3.57 9.44
C ARG A 102 11.87 -3.08 10.84
N ALA A 103 11.16 -2.09 11.39
CA ALA A 103 11.37 -1.64 12.76
C ALA A 103 11.12 -2.75 13.80
N ALA A 104 10.17 -3.65 13.53
CA ALA A 104 9.89 -4.83 14.35
C ALA A 104 10.74 -6.08 14.01
N SER A 105 11.72 -5.97 13.10
CA SER A 105 12.55 -7.09 12.62
C SER A 105 11.78 -8.23 11.94
N TYR A 106 10.73 -7.90 11.18
CA TYR A 106 10.01 -8.81 10.29
C TYR A 106 10.50 -8.68 8.85
N ALA A 107 10.61 -9.81 8.14
CA ALA A 107 10.79 -9.80 6.69
C ALA A 107 9.44 -9.55 5.99
N VAL A 108 9.45 -8.78 4.90
CA VAL A 108 8.24 -8.50 4.11
C VAL A 108 8.36 -9.18 2.75
N GLY A 109 7.38 -10.03 2.43
CA GLY A 109 7.14 -10.59 1.10
C GLY A 109 5.97 -9.88 0.41
N ILE A 110 5.97 -9.85 -0.92
CA ILE A 110 4.87 -9.30 -1.71
C ILE A 110 4.33 -10.41 -2.62
N GLY A 111 3.02 -10.66 -2.52
CA GLY A 111 2.26 -11.53 -3.41
C GLY A 111 1.34 -10.71 -4.29
N VAL A 112 1.55 -10.76 -5.61
CA VAL A 112 0.76 -9.96 -6.56
C VAL A 112 -0.47 -10.74 -7.01
N LEU A 113 -1.65 -10.14 -6.83
CA LEU A 113 -2.93 -10.67 -7.28
C LEU A 113 -3.21 -10.22 -8.72
N GLU A 114 -2.72 -10.98 -9.70
CA GLU A 114 -2.87 -10.64 -11.13
C GLU A 114 -4.30 -10.78 -11.66
N SER A 115 -5.16 -11.52 -10.95
CA SER A 115 -6.53 -11.83 -11.35
C SER A 115 -7.46 -11.93 -10.15
N ALA A 116 -8.73 -11.59 -10.36
CA ALA A 116 -9.81 -11.79 -9.39
C ALA A 116 -10.51 -13.16 -9.53
N GLU A 117 -9.99 -14.06 -10.38
CA GLU A 117 -10.48 -15.44 -10.49
C GLU A 117 -10.18 -16.23 -9.23
N ASP A 118 -11.18 -16.96 -8.73
CA ASP A 118 -11.11 -17.63 -7.41
C ASP A 118 -9.92 -18.62 -7.33
N ALA A 119 -9.59 -19.32 -8.41
CA ALA A 119 -8.46 -20.24 -8.46
C ALA A 119 -7.10 -19.53 -8.36
N ALA A 120 -6.94 -18.41 -9.07
CA ALA A 120 -5.70 -17.61 -9.05
C ALA A 120 -5.49 -16.97 -7.67
N VAL A 121 -6.56 -16.39 -7.10
CA VAL A 121 -6.57 -15.82 -5.75
C VAL A 121 -6.22 -16.89 -4.71
N ALA A 122 -6.88 -18.05 -4.75
CA ALA A 122 -6.62 -19.13 -3.81
C ALA A 122 -5.17 -19.63 -3.88
N ALA A 123 -4.59 -19.73 -5.09
CA ALA A 123 -3.21 -20.13 -5.26
C ALA A 123 -2.22 -19.12 -4.66
N GLU A 124 -2.48 -17.82 -4.80
CA GLU A 124 -1.62 -16.78 -4.20
C GLU A 124 -1.76 -16.73 -2.68
N VAL A 125 -3.00 -16.86 -2.17
CA VAL A 125 -3.25 -16.98 -0.72
C VAL A 125 -2.54 -18.20 -0.14
N GLN A 126 -2.57 -19.35 -0.83
CA GLN A 126 -1.86 -20.55 -0.39
C GLN A 126 -0.34 -20.34 -0.39
N ARG A 127 0.22 -19.70 -1.42
CA ARG A 127 1.66 -19.35 -1.44
C ARG A 127 2.05 -18.47 -0.26
N ALA A 128 1.23 -17.47 0.06
CA ALA A 128 1.45 -16.60 1.22
C ALA A 128 1.36 -17.36 2.55
N ALA A 129 0.43 -18.33 2.66
CA ALA A 129 0.32 -19.21 3.81
C ALA A 129 1.54 -20.13 3.96
N ASP A 130 2.02 -20.72 2.86
CA ASP A 130 3.17 -21.63 2.83
C ASP A 130 4.49 -20.91 3.19
N ALA A 131 4.61 -19.62 2.86
CA ALA A 131 5.73 -18.78 3.28
C ALA A 131 5.78 -18.61 4.82
N GLY A 132 4.63 -18.77 5.50
CA GLY A 132 4.48 -18.69 6.95
C GLY A 132 4.53 -17.27 7.51
N GLY A 133 4.02 -17.09 8.73
CA GLY A 133 3.93 -15.79 9.39
C GLY A 133 2.53 -15.18 9.26
N GLY A 134 2.45 -13.85 9.16
CA GLY A 134 1.19 -13.11 9.02
C GLY A 134 0.92 -12.64 7.60
N ILE A 135 -0.33 -12.30 7.30
CA ILE A 135 -0.76 -11.81 5.98
C ILE A 135 -1.40 -10.42 6.14
N VAL A 136 -0.98 -9.47 5.31
CA VAL A 136 -1.75 -8.23 5.10
C VAL A 136 -2.35 -8.28 3.71
N VAL A 137 -3.63 -7.96 3.57
CA VAL A 137 -4.30 -7.90 2.26
C VAL A 137 -4.71 -6.47 1.96
N ILE A 138 -4.19 -5.88 0.89
CA ILE A 138 -4.67 -4.60 0.37
C ILE A 138 -5.90 -4.89 -0.51
N ALA A 139 -7.08 -4.64 0.04
CA ALA A 139 -8.39 -4.97 -0.53
C ALA A 139 -9.12 -3.72 -1.07
N TYR A 140 -8.42 -2.96 -1.91
CA TYR A 140 -8.95 -1.80 -2.65
C TYR A 140 -9.51 -2.18 -4.04
N ASP A 141 -9.51 -3.47 -4.38
CA ASP A 141 -10.05 -4.01 -5.63
C ASP A 141 -10.74 -5.38 -5.39
N PRO A 142 -11.47 -5.93 -6.39
CA PRO A 142 -12.15 -7.21 -6.25
C PRO A 142 -11.25 -8.42 -5.97
N ALA A 143 -10.02 -8.44 -6.48
CA ALA A 143 -9.06 -9.53 -6.21
C ALA A 143 -8.59 -9.48 -4.75
N GLY A 144 -8.25 -8.29 -4.25
CA GLY A 144 -7.90 -8.10 -2.83
C GLY A 144 -9.04 -8.46 -1.88
N VAL A 145 -10.29 -8.09 -2.19
CA VAL A 145 -11.46 -8.49 -1.38
C VAL A 145 -11.65 -10.01 -1.35
N ARG A 146 -11.51 -10.68 -2.51
CA ARG A 146 -11.58 -12.14 -2.57
C ARG A 146 -10.43 -12.80 -1.82
N ALA A 147 -9.21 -12.28 -1.94
CA ALA A 147 -8.04 -12.78 -1.22
C ALA A 147 -8.25 -12.68 0.29
N LEU A 148 -8.73 -11.52 0.77
CA LEU A 148 -9.04 -11.32 2.18
C LEU A 148 -10.08 -12.32 2.70
N GLY A 149 -11.09 -12.67 1.90
CA GLY A 149 -12.08 -13.70 2.25
C GLY A 149 -11.54 -15.14 2.16
N ALA A 150 -10.57 -15.38 1.28
CA ALA A 150 -10.01 -16.71 1.02
C ALA A 150 -8.93 -17.14 2.03
N VAL A 151 -8.34 -16.21 2.80
CA VAL A 151 -7.35 -16.59 3.83
C VAL A 151 -8.00 -17.54 4.86
N PRO A 152 -7.44 -18.73 5.17
CA PRO A 152 -7.96 -19.64 6.18
C PRO A 152 -8.08 -19.01 7.58
N ALA A 153 -9.10 -19.40 8.36
CA ALA A 153 -9.41 -18.80 9.67
C ALA A 153 -8.31 -18.94 10.74
N GLY A 154 -7.40 -19.92 10.59
CA GLY A 154 -6.28 -20.12 11.51
C GLY A 154 -5.04 -19.28 11.23
N LEU A 155 -5.04 -18.49 10.15
CA LEU A 155 -3.89 -17.66 9.79
C LEU A 155 -4.07 -16.21 10.25
N PRO A 156 -3.04 -15.60 10.89
CA PRO A 156 -3.04 -14.18 11.23
C PRO A 156 -3.19 -13.32 9.96
N VAL A 157 -4.27 -12.56 9.87
CA VAL A 157 -4.56 -11.72 8.70
C VAL A 157 -5.14 -10.37 9.11
N VAL A 158 -4.72 -9.30 8.44
CA VAL A 158 -5.32 -7.97 8.51
C VAL A 158 -5.68 -7.48 7.12
N GLY A 159 -6.88 -6.90 6.97
CA GLY A 159 -7.30 -6.22 5.74
C GLY A 159 -7.00 -4.73 5.76
N VAL A 160 -6.52 -4.19 4.65
CA VAL A 160 -6.51 -2.75 4.36
C VAL A 160 -7.61 -2.51 3.32
N VAL A 161 -8.74 -1.93 3.74
CA VAL A 161 -10.00 -1.96 2.97
C VAL A 161 -10.49 -0.56 2.60
N GLU A 162 -11.22 -0.46 1.50
CA GLU A 162 -12.10 0.70 1.25
C GLU A 162 -13.14 0.80 2.38
N THR A 163 -13.50 2.03 2.84
CA THR A 163 -14.46 2.24 3.94
C THR A 163 -15.69 1.33 3.79
N PRO A 164 -15.90 0.33 4.67
CA PRO A 164 -16.93 -0.66 4.42
C PRO A 164 -18.32 -0.16 4.81
N ALA A 165 -19.32 -0.45 3.97
CA ALA A 165 -20.72 -0.43 4.39
C ALA A 165 -21.09 -1.67 5.24
N THR A 166 -20.25 -2.71 5.19
CA THR A 166 -20.35 -3.97 5.96
C THR A 166 -18.95 -4.60 6.04
N PRO A 167 -18.48 -5.12 7.18
CA PRO A 167 -17.13 -5.67 7.32
C PRO A 167 -16.84 -6.74 6.25
N PRO A 168 -15.81 -6.56 5.38
CA PRO A 168 -15.42 -7.61 4.44
C PRO A 168 -14.78 -8.76 5.21
N GLY A 169 -15.24 -10.00 5.00
CA GLY A 169 -14.56 -11.19 5.53
C GLY A 169 -14.84 -11.56 6.99
N GLY A 170 -15.90 -11.03 7.61
CA GLY A 170 -16.33 -11.40 8.98
C GLY A 170 -15.58 -10.65 10.08
N ASP A 171 -15.24 -11.33 11.19
CA ASP A 171 -14.59 -10.77 12.39
C ASP A 171 -13.07 -10.50 12.22
N ARG A 172 -12.57 -10.47 10.99
CA ARG A 172 -11.15 -10.21 10.72
C ARG A 172 -10.83 -8.74 11.05
N PRO A 173 -9.65 -8.44 11.59
CA PRO A 173 -9.23 -7.05 11.79
C PRO A 173 -8.96 -6.35 10.46
N TRP A 174 -9.38 -5.09 10.34
CA TRP A 174 -9.15 -4.26 9.16
C TRP A 174 -8.87 -2.80 9.54
N VAL A 175 -8.16 -2.10 8.64
CA VAL A 175 -7.96 -0.64 8.67
C VAL A 175 -8.47 -0.02 7.39
N TRP A 176 -8.90 1.23 7.47
CA TRP A 176 -9.40 1.99 6.34
C TRP A 176 -9.08 3.48 6.49
N ALA A 177 -9.10 4.20 5.37
CA ALA A 177 -9.19 5.65 5.34
C ALA A 177 -10.64 6.08 5.14
N ASP A 178 -11.02 7.28 5.59
CA ASP A 178 -12.38 7.82 5.39
C ASP A 178 -12.54 8.44 3.98
N ASP A 179 -12.55 7.58 2.97
CA ASP A 179 -12.70 7.95 1.56
C ASP A 179 -14.02 8.69 1.28
N ARG A 180 -15.06 8.43 2.08
CA ARG A 180 -16.36 9.10 1.97
C ARG A 180 -16.24 10.55 2.41
N GLU A 181 -15.71 10.78 3.61
CA GLU A 181 -15.52 12.14 4.13
C GLU A 181 -14.57 12.95 3.24
N ALA A 182 -13.49 12.33 2.78
CA ALA A 182 -12.56 12.94 1.83
C ALA A 182 -13.25 13.46 0.55
N ALA A 183 -14.06 12.61 -0.11
CA ALA A 183 -14.78 12.99 -1.31
C ALA A 183 -15.89 14.03 -1.04
N TYR A 184 -16.53 13.93 0.11
CA TYR A 184 -17.53 14.91 0.57
C TYR A 184 -16.90 16.30 0.71
N GLN A 185 -15.77 16.42 1.40
CA GLN A 185 -15.08 17.70 1.61
C GLN A 185 -14.57 18.31 0.30
N ALA A 186 -13.98 17.51 -0.60
CA ALA A 186 -13.54 18.01 -1.91
C ALA A 186 -14.69 18.51 -2.78
N THR A 187 -15.81 17.78 -2.78
CA THR A 187 -17.00 18.18 -3.54
C THR A 187 -17.62 19.44 -2.95
N ARG A 188 -17.70 19.55 -1.62
CA ARG A 188 -18.18 20.77 -0.93
C ARG A 188 -17.30 21.98 -1.22
N HIS A 189 -15.99 21.81 -1.28
CA HIS A 189 -15.08 22.88 -1.68
C HIS A 189 -15.43 23.41 -3.06
N LEU A 190 -15.54 22.54 -4.07
CA LEU A 190 -15.91 22.95 -5.43
C LEU A 190 -17.28 23.65 -5.47
N LEU A 191 -18.29 23.11 -4.79
CA LEU A 191 -19.61 23.76 -4.70
C LEU A 191 -19.53 25.13 -4.02
N SER A 192 -18.70 25.28 -2.97
CA SER A 192 -18.53 26.55 -2.24
C SER A 192 -17.87 27.66 -3.07
N LEU A 193 -17.17 27.30 -4.16
CA LEU A 193 -16.63 28.25 -5.12
C LEU A 193 -17.69 28.81 -6.07
N GLY A 194 -18.93 28.29 -6.04
CA GLY A 194 -20.05 28.74 -6.85
C GLY A 194 -20.39 27.85 -8.05
N HIS A 195 -19.72 26.71 -8.22
CA HIS A 195 -20.05 25.76 -9.27
C HIS A 195 -21.46 25.16 -9.06
N GLU A 196 -22.27 25.11 -10.12
CA GLU A 196 -23.65 24.58 -10.07
C GLU A 196 -23.68 23.09 -9.72
N THR A 197 -22.71 22.33 -10.21
CA THR A 197 -22.53 20.90 -9.93
C THR A 197 -21.06 20.52 -10.07
N VAL A 198 -20.73 19.28 -9.70
CA VAL A 198 -19.40 18.71 -9.79
C VAL A 198 -19.48 17.39 -10.56
N HIS A 199 -18.80 17.31 -11.71
CA HIS A 199 -18.68 16.06 -12.47
C HIS A 199 -17.67 15.14 -11.79
N TYR A 200 -17.91 13.83 -11.83
CA TYR A 200 -17.03 12.86 -11.17
C TYR A 200 -16.42 11.87 -12.16
N VAL A 201 -15.09 11.79 -12.18
CA VAL A 201 -14.33 10.75 -12.90
C VAL A 201 -13.93 9.68 -11.89
N ALA A 202 -14.66 8.57 -11.90
CA ALA A 202 -14.57 7.53 -10.88
C ALA A 202 -13.46 6.51 -11.16
N ILE A 203 -12.69 6.19 -10.12
CA ILE A 203 -11.86 4.98 -10.07
C ILE A 203 -12.72 3.71 -9.86
N PRO A 204 -12.21 2.53 -10.24
CA PRO A 204 -12.83 1.25 -9.88
C PRO A 204 -12.99 1.10 -8.36
N SER A 205 -14.07 0.45 -7.91
CA SER A 205 -14.29 0.11 -6.49
C SER A 205 -14.02 -1.35 -6.21
N SER A 206 -13.61 -1.64 -4.97
CA SER A 206 -13.51 -3.00 -4.46
C SER A 206 -14.89 -3.62 -4.18
N THR A 207 -15.90 -2.78 -4.00
CA THR A 207 -17.25 -3.21 -3.64
C THR A 207 -18.13 -3.34 -4.87
N ARG A 208 -19.08 -4.30 -4.85
CA ARG A 208 -20.16 -4.37 -5.85
C ARG A 208 -21.22 -3.27 -5.69
N ARG A 209 -21.02 -2.33 -4.76
CA ARG A 209 -21.93 -1.24 -4.43
C ARG A 209 -21.33 0.10 -4.88
N THR A 210 -21.99 1.18 -4.52
CA THR A 210 -21.42 2.54 -4.65
C THR A 210 -20.14 2.65 -3.81
N SER A 211 -19.03 3.05 -4.43
CA SER A 211 -17.77 3.32 -3.73
C SER A 211 -17.94 4.39 -2.65
N ALA A 212 -17.09 4.38 -1.63
CA ALA A 212 -17.08 5.37 -0.55
C ALA A 212 -16.92 6.79 -1.11
N ARG A 213 -15.98 6.98 -2.05
CA ARG A 213 -15.76 8.27 -2.74
C ARG A 213 -17.01 8.74 -3.51
N THR A 214 -17.66 7.84 -4.27
CA THR A 214 -18.93 8.16 -4.95
C THR A 214 -20.02 8.54 -3.94
N GLY A 215 -20.04 7.87 -2.79
CA GLY A 215 -20.98 8.15 -1.71
C GLY A 215 -20.82 9.55 -1.12
N GLY A 216 -19.58 9.99 -0.88
CA GLY A 216 -19.28 11.34 -0.36
C GLY A 216 -19.60 12.44 -1.36
N TRP A 217 -19.22 12.24 -2.63
CA TRP A 217 -19.56 13.15 -3.72
C TRP A 217 -21.09 13.34 -3.87
N ARG A 218 -21.85 12.24 -3.92
CA ARG A 218 -23.32 12.29 -3.99
C ARG A 218 -23.93 12.99 -2.79
N GLN A 219 -23.40 12.74 -1.60
CA GLN A 219 -23.89 13.37 -0.38
C GLN A 219 -23.74 14.89 -0.45
N ALA A 220 -22.57 15.40 -0.84
CA ALA A 220 -22.31 16.83 -0.96
C ALA A 220 -23.23 17.51 -1.98
N LEU A 221 -23.43 16.90 -3.16
CA LEU A 221 -24.36 17.42 -4.17
C LEU A 221 -25.79 17.50 -3.65
N LYS A 222 -26.26 16.43 -2.99
CA LYS A 222 -27.60 16.36 -2.42
C LYS A 222 -27.82 17.44 -1.37
N GLU A 223 -26.86 17.66 -0.48
CA GLU A 223 -26.94 18.68 0.57
C GLU A 223 -26.96 20.11 0.02
N ALA A 224 -26.27 20.35 -1.10
CA ALA A 224 -26.27 21.64 -1.79
C ALA A 224 -27.49 21.85 -2.71
N GLY A 225 -28.34 20.83 -2.91
CA GLY A 225 -29.41 20.87 -3.89
C GLY A 225 -28.92 20.91 -5.35
N ALA A 226 -27.66 20.52 -5.58
CA ALA A 226 -27.02 20.53 -6.89
C ALA A 226 -27.47 19.33 -7.74
N PRO A 227 -27.48 19.45 -9.09
CA PRO A 227 -27.66 18.32 -9.98
C PRO A 227 -26.66 17.19 -9.70
N GLU A 228 -27.05 15.93 -9.93
CA GLU A 228 -26.18 14.74 -9.85
C GLU A 228 -25.85 14.18 -11.25
N PRO A 229 -24.78 14.66 -11.91
CA PRO A 229 -24.32 14.09 -13.18
C PRO A 229 -23.95 12.62 -13.06
N ARG A 230 -24.17 11.82 -14.11
CA ARG A 230 -23.73 10.42 -14.09
C ARG A 230 -22.19 10.33 -13.98
N PRO A 231 -21.63 9.59 -13.00
CA PRO A 231 -20.18 9.40 -12.91
C PRO A 231 -19.57 8.79 -14.17
N VAL A 232 -18.44 9.33 -14.61
CA VAL A 232 -17.64 8.77 -15.71
C VAL A 232 -16.74 7.69 -15.12
N GLN A 233 -17.05 6.42 -15.41
CA GLN A 233 -16.23 5.29 -14.97
C GLN A 233 -14.90 5.29 -15.74
N SER A 234 -13.80 5.13 -15.02
CA SER A 234 -12.43 5.14 -15.57
C SER A 234 -11.57 4.03 -14.97
N SER A 235 -10.32 3.94 -15.44
CA SER A 235 -9.28 3.16 -14.79
C SER A 235 -8.63 3.96 -13.65
N TRP A 236 -7.49 3.52 -13.13
CA TRP A 236 -6.74 4.24 -12.10
C TRP A 236 -5.72 5.23 -12.66
N GLY A 237 -5.34 5.08 -13.93
CA GLY A 237 -4.16 5.74 -14.49
C GLY A 237 -4.48 6.92 -15.40
N PRO A 238 -3.46 7.71 -15.79
CA PRO A 238 -3.63 8.94 -16.56
C PRO A 238 -4.33 8.75 -17.91
N ALA A 239 -4.14 7.60 -18.58
CA ALA A 239 -4.82 7.31 -19.84
C ALA A 239 -6.35 7.28 -19.70
N GLY A 240 -6.86 6.75 -18.57
CA GLY A 240 -8.29 6.78 -18.28
C GLY A 240 -8.78 8.20 -17.98
N GLY A 241 -7.99 8.99 -17.25
CA GLY A 241 -8.26 10.38 -16.96
C GLY A 241 -8.33 11.23 -18.24
N HIS A 242 -7.40 11.00 -19.16
CA HIS A 242 -7.36 11.68 -20.46
C HIS A 242 -8.59 11.37 -21.31
N ALA A 243 -8.97 10.11 -21.44
CA ALA A 243 -10.18 9.72 -22.17
C ALA A 243 -11.46 10.34 -21.57
N ALA A 244 -11.56 10.37 -20.23
CA ALA A 244 -12.68 11.00 -19.52
C ALA A 244 -12.69 12.53 -19.72
N GLY A 245 -11.52 13.17 -19.62
CA GLY A 245 -11.36 14.61 -19.82
C GLY A 245 -11.74 15.04 -21.23
N LEU A 246 -11.35 14.29 -22.27
CA LEU A 246 -11.74 14.58 -23.66
C LEU A 246 -13.25 14.51 -23.88
N LYS A 247 -13.95 13.66 -23.14
CA LYS A 247 -15.41 13.58 -23.17
C LYS A 247 -16.04 14.79 -22.48
N LEU A 248 -15.57 15.13 -21.28
CA LEU A 248 -16.10 16.23 -20.48
C LEU A 248 -15.81 17.60 -21.10
N ALA A 249 -14.66 17.77 -21.76
CA ALA A 249 -14.27 19.02 -22.41
C ALA A 249 -15.22 19.47 -23.52
N LYS A 250 -15.94 18.51 -24.15
CA LYS A 250 -16.91 18.78 -25.24
C LYS A 250 -18.17 19.47 -24.74
N ASP A 251 -18.45 19.40 -23.44
CA ASP A 251 -19.61 20.03 -22.84
C ASP A 251 -19.17 21.36 -22.17
N PRO A 252 -19.60 22.52 -22.69
CA PRO A 252 -19.25 23.81 -22.12
C PRO A 252 -19.88 24.04 -20.75
N SER A 253 -20.94 23.32 -20.37
CA SER A 253 -21.58 23.43 -19.05
C SER A 253 -20.74 22.80 -17.91
N VAL A 254 -19.76 21.96 -18.24
CA VAL A 254 -18.86 21.35 -17.25
C VAL A 254 -17.88 22.41 -16.74
N THR A 255 -18.08 22.88 -15.52
CA THR A 255 -17.20 23.87 -14.87
C THR A 255 -16.40 23.32 -13.68
N ALA A 256 -16.73 22.14 -13.16
CA ALA A 256 -15.97 21.49 -12.09
C ALA A 256 -15.91 19.97 -12.24
N ILE A 257 -14.74 19.40 -11.99
CA ILE A 257 -14.46 17.95 -12.07
C ILE A 257 -13.74 17.51 -10.79
N LEU A 258 -14.32 16.54 -10.08
CA LEU A 258 -13.62 15.73 -9.08
C LEU A 258 -13.09 14.46 -9.76
N CYS A 259 -11.80 14.20 -9.62
CA CYS A 259 -11.15 12.98 -10.10
C CYS A 259 -10.97 12.00 -8.94
N GLY A 260 -11.17 10.72 -9.23
CA GLY A 260 -11.08 9.66 -8.24
C GLY A 260 -9.67 9.45 -7.71
N ASN A 261 -8.62 9.98 -8.35
CA ASN A 261 -7.24 10.09 -7.84
C ASN A 261 -6.45 11.15 -8.63
N ASP A 262 -5.24 11.46 -8.19
CA ASP A 262 -4.35 12.45 -8.81
C ASP A 262 -3.85 12.00 -10.20
N ASP A 263 -3.66 10.70 -10.41
CA ASP A 263 -3.27 10.17 -11.74
C ASP A 263 -4.37 10.38 -12.78
N LEU A 264 -5.64 10.18 -12.41
CA LEU A 264 -6.78 10.55 -13.26
C LEU A 264 -6.83 12.06 -13.49
N ALA A 265 -6.60 12.87 -12.45
CA ALA A 265 -6.57 14.32 -12.57
C ALA A 265 -5.49 14.79 -13.55
N LEU A 266 -4.29 14.20 -13.49
CA LEU A 266 -3.21 14.44 -14.46
C LEU A 266 -3.68 14.19 -15.90
N GLY A 267 -4.37 13.07 -16.13
CA GLY A 267 -4.96 12.76 -17.43
C GLY A 267 -6.02 13.77 -17.87
N VAL A 268 -6.91 14.17 -16.96
CA VAL A 268 -7.96 15.17 -17.21
C VAL A 268 -7.34 16.52 -17.56
N LEU A 269 -6.38 17.00 -16.77
CA LEU A 269 -5.65 18.25 -17.05
C LEU A 269 -5.03 18.25 -18.45
N ARG A 270 -4.42 17.13 -18.85
CA ARG A 270 -3.87 16.97 -20.20
C ARG A 270 -4.94 17.10 -21.28
N ALA A 271 -6.10 16.46 -21.10
CA ALA A 271 -7.19 16.52 -22.07
C ALA A 271 -7.83 17.92 -22.15
N LEU A 272 -7.98 18.61 -21.02
CA LEU A 272 -8.50 19.99 -20.99
C LEU A 272 -7.56 20.95 -21.71
N HIS A 273 -6.25 20.81 -21.49
CA HIS A 273 -5.23 21.58 -22.20
C HIS A 273 -5.32 21.37 -23.73
N GLU A 274 -5.43 20.13 -24.19
CA GLU A 274 -5.59 19.81 -25.63
C GLU A 274 -6.90 20.35 -26.21
N ALA A 275 -7.95 20.44 -25.40
CA ALA A 275 -9.23 21.01 -25.78
C ALA A 275 -9.27 22.55 -25.68
N GLY A 276 -8.17 23.18 -25.24
CA GLY A 276 -8.09 24.64 -25.05
C GLY A 276 -8.95 25.17 -23.89
N ARG A 277 -9.42 24.30 -22.97
CA ARG A 277 -10.19 24.70 -21.78
C ARG A 277 -9.22 25.02 -20.65
N SER A 278 -9.22 26.26 -20.18
CA SER A 278 -8.32 26.72 -19.12
C SER A 278 -8.71 26.20 -17.73
N VAL A 279 -7.70 25.86 -16.91
CA VAL A 279 -7.87 25.43 -15.51
C VAL A 279 -7.06 26.40 -14.63
N PRO A 280 -7.65 27.01 -13.57
CA PRO A 280 -9.04 26.86 -13.13
C PRO A 280 -10.04 27.76 -13.88
N GLY A 281 -9.58 28.55 -14.86
CA GLY A 281 -10.36 29.65 -15.45
C GLY A 281 -11.73 29.27 -16.00
N GLU A 282 -11.82 28.18 -16.76
CA GLU A 282 -13.09 27.65 -17.29
C GLU A 282 -13.57 26.41 -16.55
N ILE A 283 -12.64 25.59 -16.04
CA ILE A 283 -12.96 24.36 -15.34
C ILE A 283 -12.04 24.21 -14.13
N SER A 284 -12.64 24.01 -12.95
CA SER A 284 -11.92 23.55 -11.76
C SER A 284 -11.70 22.04 -11.80
N VAL A 285 -10.51 21.59 -11.43
CA VAL A 285 -10.16 20.17 -11.30
C VAL A 285 -9.65 19.92 -9.89
N ALA A 286 -10.24 18.95 -9.20
CA ALA A 286 -9.73 18.43 -7.93
C ALA A 286 -9.36 16.95 -8.07
N GLY A 287 -8.25 16.55 -7.48
CA GLY A 287 -7.78 15.17 -7.40
C GLY A 287 -8.07 14.50 -6.06
N PHE A 288 -7.33 13.42 -5.81
CA PHE A 288 -7.38 12.63 -4.59
C PHE A 288 -6.03 11.92 -4.44
N ASP A 289 -5.51 11.85 -3.22
CA ASP A 289 -4.30 11.16 -2.74
C ASP A 289 -3.17 12.09 -2.28
N ASP A 290 -3.05 13.30 -2.85
CA ASP A 290 -1.91 14.20 -2.68
C ASP A 290 -0.56 13.55 -3.03
N ALA A 291 -0.49 12.93 -4.19
CA ALA A 291 0.72 12.34 -4.72
C ALA A 291 1.80 13.43 -4.91
N PRO A 292 3.11 13.11 -4.77
CA PRO A 292 4.17 14.12 -4.83
C PRO A 292 4.15 15.00 -6.08
N HIS A 293 3.76 14.45 -7.22
CA HIS A 293 3.69 15.18 -8.48
C HIS A 293 2.53 16.20 -8.53
N SER A 294 1.48 16.04 -7.71
CA SER A 294 0.28 16.89 -7.72
C SER A 294 0.61 18.37 -7.47
N ALA A 295 1.58 18.66 -6.60
CA ALA A 295 2.03 20.01 -6.29
C ALA A 295 2.81 20.69 -7.43
N PHE A 296 3.31 19.92 -8.40
CA PHE A 296 4.18 20.40 -9.48
C PHE A 296 3.53 20.30 -10.87
N LEU A 297 2.23 20.00 -10.92
CA LEU A 297 1.46 20.09 -12.16
C LEU A 297 1.26 21.56 -12.57
N THR A 298 0.84 21.78 -13.81
CA THR A 298 0.47 23.11 -14.30
C THR A 298 -0.99 23.08 -14.75
N PRO A 299 -1.93 23.68 -13.99
CA PRO A 299 -1.74 24.27 -12.65
C PRO A 299 -1.47 23.21 -11.56
N SER A 300 -0.92 23.63 -10.41
CA SER A 300 -0.76 22.74 -9.25
C SER A 300 -2.12 22.26 -8.75
N LEU A 301 -2.22 20.95 -8.48
CA LEU A 301 -3.50 20.26 -8.31
C LEU A 301 -4.05 20.40 -6.90
N THR A 302 -5.25 20.96 -6.78
CA THR A 302 -6.11 20.83 -5.60
C THR A 302 -6.48 19.37 -5.41
N THR A 303 -6.28 18.81 -4.22
CA THR A 303 -6.44 17.37 -3.97
C THR A 303 -6.80 17.09 -2.51
N VAL A 304 -7.04 15.84 -2.15
CA VAL A 304 -7.25 15.40 -0.77
C VAL A 304 -6.12 14.49 -0.35
N ARG A 305 -5.42 14.81 0.73
CA ARG A 305 -4.38 13.98 1.32
C ARG A 305 -4.99 12.92 2.21
N LEU A 306 -4.60 11.67 1.96
CA LEU A 306 -4.81 10.53 2.86
C LEU A 306 -3.46 10.01 3.35
N ASP A 307 -3.35 9.67 4.65
CA ASP A 307 -2.12 9.08 5.19
C ASP A 307 -2.04 7.57 4.86
N PHE A 308 -1.80 7.24 3.59
CA PHE A 308 -1.64 5.86 3.13
C PHE A 308 -0.46 5.14 3.80
N THR A 309 0.63 5.86 4.07
CA THR A 309 1.77 5.29 4.80
C THR A 309 1.40 4.99 6.26
N GLY A 310 0.66 5.89 6.91
CA GLY A 310 0.08 5.63 8.24
C GLY A 310 -0.87 4.45 8.22
N LEU A 311 -1.72 4.34 7.19
CA LEU A 311 -2.61 3.21 7.01
C LEU A 311 -1.84 1.88 6.96
N GLY A 312 -0.74 1.84 6.22
CA GLY A 312 0.17 0.69 6.19
C GLY A 312 0.81 0.37 7.55
N ARG A 313 1.29 1.39 8.27
CA ARG A 313 1.84 1.22 9.63
C ARG A 313 0.81 0.64 10.60
N SER A 314 -0.42 1.14 10.56
CA SER A 314 -1.52 0.66 11.39
C SER A 314 -1.95 -0.76 11.04
N ALA A 315 -1.96 -1.13 9.76
CA ALA A 315 -2.23 -2.49 9.31
C ALA A 315 -1.21 -3.48 9.89
N PHE A 316 0.08 -3.15 9.81
CA PHE A 316 1.13 -3.96 10.41
C PHE A 316 1.02 -3.98 11.94
N ALA A 317 0.73 -2.86 12.60
CA ALA A 317 0.60 -2.81 14.05
C ALA A 317 -0.52 -3.73 14.57
N LEU A 318 -1.66 -3.77 13.88
CA LEU A 318 -2.74 -4.73 14.17
C LEU A 318 -2.27 -6.17 13.98
N LEU A 319 -1.62 -6.47 12.85
CA LEU A 319 -1.17 -7.82 12.55
C LEU A 319 -0.13 -8.30 13.57
N HIS A 320 0.78 -7.41 13.95
CA HIS A 320 1.78 -7.67 14.98
C HIS A 320 1.12 -7.95 16.34
N GLY A 321 0.08 -7.20 16.71
CA GLY A 321 -0.71 -7.49 17.92
C GLY A 321 -1.32 -8.89 17.91
N VAL A 322 -1.87 -9.31 16.76
CA VAL A 322 -2.41 -10.67 16.55
C VAL A 322 -1.31 -11.73 16.66
N LEU A 323 -0.14 -11.48 16.06
CA LEU A 323 0.98 -12.42 16.03
C LEU A 323 1.67 -12.62 17.39
N GLU A 324 1.73 -11.56 18.21
CA GLU A 324 2.37 -11.59 19.53
C GLU A 324 1.39 -11.84 20.67
N GLU A 325 0.13 -12.22 20.37
CA GLU A 325 -0.94 -12.46 21.36
C GLU A 325 -1.11 -11.30 22.35
N SER A 326 -0.86 -10.08 21.88
CA SER A 326 -1.03 -8.86 22.65
C SER A 326 -2.48 -8.40 22.61
N ALA A 327 -2.91 -7.61 23.61
CA ALA A 327 -4.30 -7.16 23.72
C ALA A 327 -4.80 -6.55 22.39
N PRO A 328 -6.05 -6.83 21.98
CA PRO A 328 -6.56 -6.43 20.67
C PRO A 328 -6.50 -4.92 20.51
N VAL A 329 -5.77 -4.47 19.49
CA VAL A 329 -5.81 -3.07 19.05
C VAL A 329 -7.12 -2.88 18.30
N ALA A 330 -7.91 -1.89 18.72
CA ALA A 330 -9.20 -1.61 18.07
C ALA A 330 -8.97 -1.17 16.61
N PRO A 331 -9.73 -1.70 15.64
CA PRO A 331 -9.68 -1.21 14.26
C PRO A 331 -10.23 0.23 14.23
N HIS A 332 -9.43 1.18 13.75
CA HIS A 332 -9.75 2.60 13.76
C HIS A 332 -9.40 3.24 12.40
N PRO A 333 -10.17 4.22 11.90
CA PRO A 333 -9.71 5.07 10.80
C PRO A 333 -8.39 5.76 11.21
N VAL A 334 -7.39 5.67 10.33
CA VAL A 334 -6.00 5.97 10.69
C VAL A 334 -5.68 7.47 10.62
N SER A 335 -6.47 8.26 9.89
CA SER A 335 -6.27 9.71 9.77
C SER A 335 -7.52 10.41 9.24
N VAL A 336 -7.74 11.65 9.69
CA VAL A 336 -8.75 12.56 9.11
C VAL A 336 -8.24 13.02 7.73
N PRO A 337 -9.04 12.90 6.65
CA PRO A 337 -8.67 13.42 5.35
C PRO A 337 -8.43 14.94 5.37
N GLU A 338 -7.41 15.42 4.65
CA GLU A 338 -7.09 16.85 4.56
C GLU A 338 -7.27 17.35 3.13
N LEU A 339 -8.13 18.34 2.92
CA LEU A 339 -8.24 19.04 1.64
C LEU A 339 -7.04 19.98 1.45
N VAL A 340 -6.28 19.77 0.38
CA VAL A 340 -5.13 20.57 -0.01
C VAL A 340 -5.53 21.44 -1.20
N VAL A 341 -5.90 22.69 -0.94
CA VAL A 341 -6.30 23.66 -1.98
C VAL A 341 -5.06 24.22 -2.67
N ARG A 342 -5.05 24.19 -4.01
CA ARG A 342 -3.99 24.71 -4.87
C ARG A 342 -4.57 25.47 -6.07
N GLU A 343 -3.76 25.67 -7.12
CA GLU A 343 -4.10 26.51 -8.28
C GLU A 343 -5.20 25.93 -9.18
N SER A 344 -5.47 24.63 -9.17
CA SER A 344 -6.41 24.00 -10.11
C SER A 344 -7.90 24.14 -9.77
N SER A 345 -8.27 24.90 -8.72
CA SER A 345 -9.66 25.19 -8.39
C SER A 345 -9.90 26.69 -8.16
N GLY A 346 -11.04 27.19 -8.65
CA GLY A 346 -11.44 28.59 -8.57
C GLY A 346 -12.94 28.77 -8.83
N PRO A 347 -13.49 30.00 -8.77
CA PRO A 347 -14.89 30.23 -9.11
C PRO A 347 -15.17 29.86 -10.58
N PRO A 348 -16.42 29.47 -10.94
CA PRO A 348 -16.78 29.27 -12.33
C PRO A 348 -16.62 30.57 -13.15
N PRO A 349 -16.54 30.48 -14.48
CA PRO A 349 -16.65 31.64 -15.35
C PRO A 349 -17.86 32.50 -14.98
N ALA A 350 -17.68 33.81 -14.92
CA ALA A 350 -18.83 34.71 -14.82
C ALA A 350 -19.66 34.57 -16.10
N ASP A 351 -20.98 34.43 -15.95
CA ASP A 351 -21.90 34.53 -17.09
C ASP A 351 -21.68 35.90 -17.76
N ALA A 352 -21.27 35.87 -19.03
CA ALA A 352 -21.11 37.07 -19.85
C ALA A 352 -22.47 37.62 -20.31
#